data_AF-A0A135VSI4-F1
#
_entry.id   AF-A0A135VSI4-F1
#
_cell.length_a   1.000
_cell.length_b   1.000
_cell.length_c   1.000
_cell.angle_alpha   90.00
_cell.angle_beta   90.00
_cell.angle_gamma   90.00
#
_symmetry.space_group_name_H-M   'P 1'
#
loop_
_entity.id
_entity.type
_entity.pdbx_description
1 polymer ?
#
loop_
_entity_poly.entity_id
_entity_poly.type
_entity_poly.pdbx_seq_one_letter_code
_entity_poly.pdbx_strand_id
1 'polypeptide(L)' 'MDADKWIVVKGQVFRLERVFNNLFGALLLQKELSRTRETCLKRTGGGIWAVYWRPKKKRIECTPRVQIAA' A
#
# COMPACT_ATOMS: atom_id res chain seq x y z
N MET A 1 -17.31 -14.08 0.78
CA MET A 1 -16.57 -13.24 -0.20
C MET A 1 -15.43 -12.63 0.57
N ASP A 2 -14.24 -13.19 0.37
CA ASP A 2 -13.18 -13.11 1.37
C ASP A 2 -12.01 -12.36 0.76
N ALA A 3 -11.99 -11.04 0.99
CA ALA A 3 -10.79 -10.27 0.73
C ALA A 3 -9.76 -10.65 1.81
N ASP A 4 -8.57 -11.06 1.36
CA ASP A 4 -7.49 -11.39 2.29
C ASP A 4 -7.18 -10.21 3.19
N LYS A 5 -6.96 -10.45 4.48
CA LYS A 5 -6.58 -9.39 5.43
C LYS A 5 -5.26 -8.72 5.04
N TRP A 6 -4.39 -9.46 4.35
CA TRP A 6 -3.05 -9.02 3.92
C TRP A 6 -2.74 -9.54 2.53
N ILE A 7 -2.01 -8.76 1.74
CA ILE A 7 -1.49 -9.20 0.44
C ILE A 7 -0.01 -8.87 0.31
N VAL A 8 0.68 -9.63 -0.53
CA VAL A 8 2.07 -9.37 -0.92
C VAL A 8 2.10 -8.85 -2.34
N VAL A 9 2.68 -7.67 -2.55
CA VAL A 9 2.87 -7.06 -3.86
C VAL A 9 4.33 -6.64 -3.98
N LYS A 10 5.06 -7.20 -4.96
CA LYS A 10 6.49 -6.93 -5.18
C LYS A 10 7.35 -7.09 -3.91
N GLY A 11 7.11 -8.16 -3.15
CA GLY A 11 7.82 -8.44 -1.90
C GLY A 11 7.47 -7.51 -0.74
N GLN A 12 6.44 -6.67 -0.87
CA GLN A 12 5.96 -5.79 0.19
C GLN A 12 4.59 -6.24 0.68
N VAL A 13 4.39 -6.22 2.00
CA VAL A 13 3.12 -6.57 2.63
C VAL A 13 2.23 -5.34 2.72
N PHE A 14 0.99 -5.48 2.28
CA PHE A 14 -0.06 -4.47 2.40
C PHE A 14 -1.22 -5.02 3.23
N ARG A 15 -1.85 -4.16 4.02
CA ARG A 15 -3.01 -4.45 4.85
C ARG A 15 -4.30 -4.03 4.15
N LEU A 16 -5.35 -4.84 4.26
CA LEU A 16 -6.69 -4.46 3.80
C LEU A 16 -7.21 -3.27 4.62
N GLU A 17 -7.67 -2.22 3.93
CA GLU A 17 -8.42 -1.11 4.54
C GLU A 17 -9.92 -1.34 4.44
N ARG A 18 -10.41 -1.50 3.20
CA ARG A 18 -11.84 -1.55 2.90
C ARG A 18 -12.07 -2.20 1.54
N VAL A 19 -13.27 -2.76 1.40
CA VAL A 19 -13.77 -3.41 0.19
C VAL A 19 -14.96 -2.60 -0.35
N PHE A 20 -15.08 -2.53 -1.67
CA PHE A 20 -16.11 -1.77 -2.38
C PHE A 20 -16.73 -2.61 -3.49
N ASN A 21 -18.03 -2.47 -3.70
CA ASN A 21 -18.74 -3.13 -4.81
C ASN A 21 -18.64 -2.34 -6.13
N ASN A 22 -17.94 -1.20 -6.12
CA ASN A 22 -17.72 -0.36 -7.28
C ASN A 22 -16.29 0.19 -7.29
N LEU A 23 -15.76 0.41 -8.49
CA LEU A 23 -14.41 0.92 -8.69
C LEU A 23 -14.26 2.36 -8.17
N PHE A 24 -15.29 3.18 -8.34
CA PHE A 24 -15.21 4.62 -8.04
C PHE A 24 -14.93 4.89 -6.55
N GLY A 25 -15.66 4.24 -5.64
CA GLY A 25 -15.43 4.35 -4.20
C GLY A 25 -14.05 3.84 -3.78
N ALA A 26 -13.58 2.76 -4.41
CA ALA A 26 -12.26 2.21 -4.16
C ALA A 26 -11.15 3.19 -4.59
N LEU A 27 -11.30 3.85 -5.74
CA LEU A 27 -10.37 4.87 -6.23
C LEU A 27 -10.37 6.12 -5.35
N LEU A 28 -11.54 6.56 -4.87
CA LEU A 28 -11.64 7.73 -3.98
C LEU A 28 -10.84 7.49 -2.69
N LEU A 29 -11.05 6.34 -2.04
CA LEU A 29 -10.30 5.97 -0.83
C LEU A 29 -8.81 5.79 -1.12
N GLN A 30 -8.46 5.15 -2.24
CA GLN A 30 -7.06 4.98 -2.62
C GLN A 30 -6.35 6.33 -2.78
N LYS A 31 -7.01 7.32 -3.39
CA LYS A 31 -6.48 8.68 -3.61
C LYS A 31 -6.31 9.45 -2.30
N GLU A 32 -7.20 9.25 -1.34
CA GLU A 32 -7.06 9.84 -0.01
C GLU A 32 -5.86 9.23 0.76
N LEU A 33 -5.77 7.90 0.78
CA LEU A 33 -4.72 7.17 1.47
C LEU A 33 -3.33 7.37 0.84
N SER A 34 -3.24 7.53 -0.49
CA SER A 34 -1.95 7.68 -1.19
C SER A 34 -1.18 8.94 -0.81
N ARG A 35 -1.85 9.92 -0.19
CA ARG A 35 -1.22 11.12 0.38
C ARG A 35 -0.19 10.75 1.44
N THR A 36 -0.56 9.87 2.37
CA THR A 36 0.27 9.54 3.54
C THR A 36 0.87 8.14 3.50
N ARG A 37 0.28 7.22 2.73
CA ARG A 37 0.60 5.79 2.68
C ARG A 37 0.87 5.36 1.24
N GLU A 38 1.50 4.21 1.07
CA GLU A 38 1.48 3.52 -0.23
C GLU A 38 0.23 2.67 -0.29
N THR A 39 -0.41 2.61 -1.46
CA THR A 39 -1.70 1.95 -1.63
C THR A 39 -1.70 1.02 -2.83
N CYS A 40 -2.55 0.00 -2.76
CA CYS A 40 -2.75 -0.95 -3.84
C CYS A 40 -4.25 -1.25 -3.97
N LEU A 41 -4.73 -1.33 -5.20
CA LEU A 41 -6.07 -1.82 -5.52
C LEU A 41 -5.97 -3.23 -6.08
N LYS A 42 -6.80 -4.13 -5.58
CA LYS A 42 -6.96 -5.48 -6.13
C LYS A 42 -8.43 -5.71 -6.45
N ARG A 43 -8.72 -6.09 -7.69
CA ARG A 43 -10.05 -6.58 -8.06
C ARG A 43 -10.22 -7.99 -7.51
N THR A 44 -11.21 -8.20 -6.67
CA THR A 44 -11.66 -9.52 -6.22
C THR A 44 -12.79 -10.01 -7.14
N GLY A 45 -13.16 -11.29 -7.03
CA GLY A 45 -14.27 -11.85 -7.81
C GLY A 45 -15.58 -11.08 -7.59
N GLY A 46 -16.48 -11.13 -8.58
CA GLY A 46 -17.82 -10.53 -8.47
C GLY A 46 -17.89 -9.00 -8.55
N GLY A 47 -16.92 -8.35 -9.21
CA GLY A 47 -16.94 -6.88 -9.39
C GLY A 47 -16.51 -6.08 -8.16
N ILE A 48 -16.06 -6.77 -7.12
CA ILE A 48 -15.60 -6.16 -5.87
C ILE A 48 -14.15 -5.69 -5.99
N TRP A 49 -13.84 -4.56 -5.34
CA TRP A 49 -12.54 -3.93 -5.28
C TRP A 49 -12.07 -3.80 -3.84
N ALA A 50 -10.88 -4.31 -3.54
CA ALA A 50 -10.27 -4.21 -2.23
C ALA A 50 -9.11 -3.20 -2.27
N VAL A 51 -9.14 -2.26 -1.32
CA VAL A 51 -8.12 -1.23 -1.13
C VAL A 51 -7.18 -1.69 -0.02
N TYR A 52 -5.89 -1.75 -0.32
CA TYR A 52 -4.84 -2.11 0.61
C TYR A 52 -3.85 -0.96 0.78
N TRP A 53 -3.18 -0.90 1.94
CA TRP A 53 -2.18 0.12 2.22
C TRP A 53 -0.99 -0.41 3.01
N ARG A 54 0.11 0.34 2.97
CA ARG A 54 1.26 0.19 3.87
C ARG A 54 1.88 1.57 4.18
N PRO A 55 2.59 1.73 5.30
CA PRO A 55 3.35 2.94 5.55
C PRO A 55 4.40 3.18 4.45
N LYS A 56 4.56 4.43 4.01
CA LYS A 56 5.70 4.83 3.17
C LYS A 56 6.99 4.54 3.94
N LYS A 57 7.97 3.87 3.30
CA LYS A 57 9.29 3.74 3.93
C LYS A 57 9.84 5.16 4.12
N LYS A 58 10.21 5.51 5.35
CA LYS A 58 11.07 6.69 5.54
C LYS A 58 12.34 6.42 4.74
N ARG A 59 12.70 7.34 3.85
CA ARG A 59 13.97 7.28 3.14
C ARG A 59 15.04 7.51 4.21
N ILE A 60 15.59 6.43 4.74
CA ILE A 60 16.76 6.51 5.60
C ILE A 60 17.89 6.79 4.63
N GLU A 61 18.30 8.04 4.54
CA GLU A 61 19.53 8.41 3.85
C GLU A 61 20.67 7.86 4.72
N CYS A 62 21.20 6.70 4.33
CA CYS A 62 22.45 6.21 4.90
C CYS A 62 23.54 7.19 4.47
N THR A 63 23.88 8.15 5.32
CA THR A 63 25.08 8.96 5.13
C THR A 63 26.29 8.06 5.37
N PRO A 64 27.14 7.81 4.36
CA PRO A 64 28.37 7.06 4.59
C PRO A 64 29.27 7.88 5.51
N ARG A 65 29.53 7.37 6.72
CA ARG A 65 30.61 7.87 7.57
C ARG A 65 31.94 7.44 6.94
N VAL A 66 32.50 8.29 6.08
CA VAL A 66 33.88 8.15 5.64
C VAL A 66 34.76 8.66 6.78
N GLN A 67 35.29 7.76 7.61
CA GLN A 67 36.40 8.08 8.49
C GLN A 67 37.68 7.95 7.66
N ILE A 68 38.20 9.07 7.18
CA ILE A 68 39.56 9.13 6.63
C ILE A 68 40.49 9.12 7.85
N ALA A 69 41.19 8.01 8.06
CA ALA A 69 42.32 7.98 8.97
C ALA A 69 43.45 8.82 8.35
N ALA A 70 43.93 9.81 9.10
CA ALA A 70 45.07 10.66 8.75
C ALA A 70 46.39 9.92 8.97
#